data_AF-A0A497GH42-F1
#
_entry.id   AF-A0A497GH42-F1
#
_cell.length_a   1.000
_cell.length_b   1.000
_cell.length_c   1.000
_cell.angle_alpha   90.00
_cell.angle_beta   90.00
_cell.angle_gamma   90.00
#
_symmetry.space_group_name_H-M   'P 1'
#
loop_
_entity.id
_entity.type
_entity.pdbx_description
1 polymer ?
#
loop_
_entity_poly.entity_id
_entity_poly.type
_entity_poly.pdbx_seq_one_letter_code
_entity_poly.pdbx_strand_id
1 'polypeptide(L)'
;MLYIFISFTPWIIYWVLCGMGNEWGIVVSFIVSLVILFPQIVRRDFNLMDLTSILYFSVAVIGMFIFGVNVFVERSEVLGYLVLFVMALFSILIRQPYTLQVSKRDYPEVYWREKSFLLINNVITLVWVLIFLSNTVIFLFLSRPFNIIFSNVLIVIGIVFSTVFPLKLPAYYVTREFRKYDWTVRVDPHEKKAEDEYDVIIVGSGIGGLTCGALLSKRGYKVLVLEQHYMIGGYCSSFQRKGFVFNTGVEDVSGLWEKGPITYLLKELGLKKDDLFVKNRIRYIFKGKEIDADNLDSFIRLLSEMFSEEKENIHAFFDEARKAYEECYRDAEVYGTPLPAELIVKVFGEKKLLNYPREHPHFYDWMNKTYKEKLDEYFRNEDLKTLLCALLGYIGTSPEKTPASSALTACVSYYLYGGYFTKGGALKFADSLRKTIEKYGGKVLLKHKV
;
A
#
# COMPACT_ATOMS: atom_id res chain seq x y z
N MET A 1 1.42 14.47 -13.64
CA MET A 1 0.96 15.87 -13.71
C MET A 1 1.37 16.61 -14.98
N LEU A 2 2.45 16.23 -15.66
CA LEU A 2 2.95 16.97 -16.83
C LEU A 2 1.90 17.08 -17.95
N TYR A 3 1.04 16.06 -18.09
CA TYR A 3 0.01 16.02 -19.12
C TYR A 3 -1.13 17.03 -18.91
N ILE A 4 -1.48 17.36 -17.65
CA ILE A 4 -2.54 18.34 -17.39
C ILE A 4 -2.14 19.72 -17.94
N PHE A 5 -0.87 20.10 -17.77
CA PHE A 5 -0.34 21.36 -18.28
C PHE A 5 -0.33 21.40 -19.82
N ILE A 6 -0.10 20.26 -20.46
CA ILE A 6 -0.19 20.14 -21.93
C ILE A 6 -1.64 20.44 -22.38
N SER A 7 -2.65 19.83 -21.76
CA SER A 7 -4.06 20.08 -22.09
C SER A 7 -4.52 21.52 -21.83
N PHE A 8 -3.90 22.25 -20.89
CA PHE A 8 -4.17 23.69 -20.68
C PHE A 8 -3.45 24.61 -21.69
N THR A 9 -2.48 24.11 -22.45
CA THR A 9 -1.65 24.95 -23.34
C THR A 9 -2.46 25.76 -24.37
N PRO A 10 -3.47 25.20 -25.07
CA PRO A 10 -4.33 25.97 -25.96
C PRO A 10 -5.04 27.15 -25.27
N TRP A 11 -5.52 26.94 -24.04
CA TRP A 11 -6.23 27.97 -23.28
C TRP A 11 -5.30 29.09 -22.82
N ILE A 12 -4.08 28.75 -22.40
CA ILE A 12 -3.07 29.72 -22.00
C ILE A 12 -2.68 30.60 -23.21
N ILE A 13 -2.44 30.00 -24.37
CA ILE A 13 -2.12 30.73 -25.61
C ILE A 13 -3.28 31.67 -25.98
N TYR A 14 -4.51 31.16 -25.92
CA TYR A 14 -5.71 31.93 -26.20
C TYR A 14 -5.85 33.15 -25.29
N TRP A 15 -5.75 32.98 -23.97
CA TRP A 15 -5.86 34.08 -23.02
C TRP A 15 -4.75 35.12 -23.17
N VAL A 16 -3.51 34.69 -23.46
CA VAL A 16 -2.39 35.62 -23.66
C VAL A 16 -2.55 36.44 -24.94
N LEU A 17 -2.79 35.78 -26.08
CA LEU A 17 -2.84 36.47 -27.37
C LEU A 17 -4.12 37.28 -27.54
N CYS A 18 -5.29 36.72 -27.22
CA CYS A 18 -6.54 37.47 -27.31
C CYS A 18 -6.66 38.54 -26.22
N GLY A 19 -6.05 38.35 -25.05
CA GLY A 19 -5.95 39.39 -24.01
C GLY A 19 -5.15 40.62 -24.44
N MET A 20 -4.28 40.48 -25.46
CA MET A 20 -3.58 41.58 -26.15
C MET A 20 -4.37 42.15 -27.34
N GLY A 21 -5.58 41.66 -27.59
CA GLY A 21 -6.40 42.02 -28.76
C GLY A 21 -5.99 41.31 -30.05
N ASN A 22 -5.13 40.28 -30.00
CA ASN A 22 -4.66 39.58 -31.18
C ASN A 22 -5.59 38.41 -31.55
N GLU A 23 -6.25 38.52 -32.70
CA GLU A 23 -7.17 37.53 -33.26
C GLU A 23 -6.48 36.20 -33.59
N TRP A 24 -5.16 36.23 -33.89
CA TRP A 24 -4.36 35.02 -34.11
C TRP A 24 -4.33 34.09 -32.90
N GLY A 25 -4.66 34.58 -31.71
CA GLY A 25 -4.80 33.77 -30.51
C GLY A 25 -5.76 32.60 -30.67
N ILE A 26 -6.85 32.78 -31.43
CA ILE A 26 -7.83 31.72 -31.71
C ILE A 26 -7.22 30.66 -32.63
N VAL A 27 -6.56 31.09 -33.71
CA VAL A 27 -5.98 30.20 -34.73
C VAL A 27 -4.84 29.37 -34.16
N VAL A 28 -3.92 29.99 -33.42
CA VAL A 28 -2.80 29.27 -32.80
C VAL A 28 -3.32 28.24 -31.80
N SER A 29 -4.30 28.60 -30.97
CA SER A 29 -4.88 27.68 -29.98
C SER A 29 -5.64 26.52 -30.63
N PHE A 30 -6.30 26.75 -31.77
CA PHE A 30 -6.90 25.71 -32.59
C PHE A 30 -5.86 24.72 -33.12
N ILE A 31 -4.76 25.21 -33.72
CA ILE A 31 -3.68 24.37 -34.23
C ILE A 31 -3.05 23.54 -33.11
N VAL A 32 -2.77 24.16 -31.96
CA VAL A 32 -2.19 23.44 -30.80
C VAL A 32 -3.16 22.37 -30.29
N SER A 33 -4.47 22.65 -30.27
CA SER A 33 -5.49 21.66 -29.90
C SER A 33 -5.52 20.46 -30.86
N LEU A 34 -5.38 20.68 -32.18
CA LEU A 34 -5.26 19.61 -33.17
C LEU A 34 -4.02 18.75 -32.93
N VAL A 35 -2.87 19.38 -32.65
CA VAL A 35 -1.61 18.68 -32.36
C VAL A 35 -1.73 17.80 -31.11
N ILE A 36 -2.37 18.30 -30.06
CA ILE A 36 -2.59 17.54 -28.81
C ILE A 36 -3.57 16.37 -29.02
N LEU A 37 -4.59 16.55 -29.86
CA LEU A 37 -5.62 15.54 -30.12
C LEU A 37 -5.13 14.44 -31.09
N PHE A 38 -4.21 14.74 -32.01
CA PHE A 38 -3.76 13.79 -33.04
C PHE A 38 -3.28 12.44 -32.48
N PRO A 39 -2.39 12.38 -31.47
CA PRO A 39 -1.98 11.10 -30.85
C PRO A 39 -3.15 10.34 -30.20
N GLN A 40 -4.17 11.03 -29.72
CA GLN A 40 -5.34 10.44 -29.06
C GLN A 40 -6.28 9.76 -30.06
N ILE A 41 -6.43 10.35 -31.26
CA ILE A 41 -7.16 9.75 -32.37
C ILE A 41 -6.53 8.41 -32.77
N VAL A 42 -5.19 8.38 -32.86
CA VAL A 42 -4.44 7.15 -33.20
C VAL A 42 -4.64 6.08 -32.13
N ARG A 43 -4.64 6.46 -30.84
CA ARG A 43 -4.78 5.53 -29.71
C ARG A 43 -6.23 5.17 -29.36
N ARG A 44 -7.22 5.86 -29.94
CA ARG A 44 -8.65 5.79 -29.56
C ARG A 44 -8.90 6.02 -28.06
N ASP A 45 -8.08 6.87 -27.44
CA ASP A 45 -8.18 7.24 -26.02
C ASP A 45 -8.29 8.77 -25.91
N PHE A 46 -9.53 9.26 -25.79
CA PHE A 46 -9.84 10.69 -25.83
C PHE A 46 -9.96 11.30 -24.45
N ASN A 47 -9.32 12.45 -24.27
CA ASN A 47 -9.48 13.29 -23.09
C ASN A 47 -10.61 14.31 -23.29
N LEU A 48 -11.51 14.43 -22.31
CA LEU A 48 -12.65 15.34 -22.36
C LEU A 48 -12.23 16.80 -22.53
N MET A 49 -11.14 17.22 -21.87
CA MET A 49 -10.64 18.59 -21.95
C MET A 49 -10.10 18.90 -23.35
N ASP A 50 -9.36 17.98 -23.96
CA ASP A 50 -8.80 18.18 -25.30
C ASP A 50 -9.91 18.19 -26.37
N LEU A 51 -10.93 17.33 -26.21
CA LEU A 51 -12.15 17.36 -27.02
C LEU A 51 -12.92 18.69 -26.88
N THR A 52 -13.03 19.20 -25.66
CA THR A 52 -13.67 20.50 -25.39
C THR A 52 -12.87 21.63 -26.03
N SER A 53 -11.55 21.57 -25.95
CA SER A 53 -10.64 22.57 -26.53
C SER A 53 -10.83 22.64 -28.05
N ILE A 54 -10.75 21.49 -28.75
CA ILE A 54 -10.93 21.48 -30.20
C ILE A 54 -12.33 21.96 -30.60
N LEU A 55 -13.38 21.58 -29.87
CA LEU A 55 -14.74 21.99 -30.16
C LEU A 55 -14.89 23.52 -30.01
N TYR A 56 -14.42 24.07 -28.89
CA TYR A 56 -14.47 25.50 -28.63
C TYR A 56 -13.71 26.30 -29.68
N PHE A 57 -12.46 25.93 -29.96
CA PHE A 57 -11.65 26.67 -30.92
C PHE A 57 -12.14 26.51 -32.37
N SER A 58 -12.76 25.38 -32.73
CA SER A 58 -13.45 25.24 -34.03
C SER A 58 -14.58 26.26 -34.16
N VAL A 59 -15.43 26.35 -33.11
CA VAL A 59 -16.54 27.31 -33.07
C VAL A 59 -16.03 28.74 -33.09
N ALA A 60 -14.95 29.05 -32.36
CA ALA A 60 -14.36 30.38 -32.32
C ALA A 60 -13.73 30.79 -33.66
N VAL A 61 -13.03 29.88 -34.35
CA VAL A 61 -12.48 30.14 -35.71
C VAL A 61 -13.62 30.44 -36.68
N ILE A 62 -14.66 29.61 -36.69
CA ILE A 62 -15.83 29.79 -37.56
C ILE A 62 -16.55 31.10 -37.22
N GLY A 63 -16.83 31.33 -35.93
CA GLY A 63 -17.52 32.54 -35.46
C GLY A 63 -16.77 33.82 -35.82
N MET A 64 -15.46 33.85 -35.64
CA MET A 64 -14.64 35.02 -35.92
C MET A 64 -14.46 35.24 -37.43
N PHE A 65 -13.96 34.25 -38.16
CA PHE A 65 -13.52 34.44 -39.54
C PHE A 65 -14.63 34.27 -40.59
N ILE A 66 -15.73 33.60 -40.25
CA ILE A 66 -16.87 33.43 -41.16
C ILE A 66 -18.02 34.39 -40.81
N PHE A 67 -18.31 34.55 -39.51
CA PHE A 67 -19.46 35.34 -39.05
C PHE A 67 -19.08 36.71 -38.46
N GLY A 68 -17.80 37.05 -38.35
CA GLY A 68 -17.34 38.36 -37.85
C GLY A 68 -17.63 38.60 -36.37
N VAL A 69 -17.76 37.54 -35.57
CA VAL A 69 -18.13 37.64 -34.15
C VAL A 69 -16.89 37.86 -33.28
N ASN A 70 -16.59 39.14 -32.97
CA ASN A 70 -15.41 39.54 -32.20
C ASN A 70 -15.47 39.17 -30.70
N VAL A 71 -16.59 38.65 -30.21
CA VAL A 71 -16.78 38.30 -28.79
C VAL A 71 -15.74 37.29 -28.29
N PHE A 72 -15.26 36.41 -29.17
CA PHE A 72 -14.21 35.43 -28.86
C PHE A 72 -12.84 36.08 -28.61
N VAL A 73 -12.63 37.34 -28.98
CA VAL A 73 -11.41 38.08 -28.67
C VAL A 73 -11.68 39.05 -27.52
N GLU A 74 -12.76 39.83 -27.60
CA GLU A 74 -13.11 40.86 -26.61
C GLU A 74 -13.44 40.31 -25.22
N ARG A 75 -14.01 39.10 -25.15
CA ARG A 75 -14.43 38.45 -23.90
C ARG A 75 -13.74 37.09 -23.72
N SER A 76 -12.49 36.99 -24.18
CA SER A 76 -11.74 35.73 -24.21
C SER A 76 -11.62 35.04 -22.85
N GLU A 77 -11.41 35.81 -21.78
CA GLU A 77 -11.28 35.30 -20.42
C GLU A 77 -12.61 34.75 -19.90
N VAL A 78 -13.70 35.51 -20.05
CA VAL A 78 -15.05 35.11 -19.60
C VAL A 78 -15.51 33.85 -20.32
N LEU A 79 -15.42 33.84 -21.66
CA LEU A 79 -15.86 32.69 -22.46
C LEU A 79 -14.99 31.46 -22.19
N GLY A 80 -13.68 31.63 -22.07
CA GLY A 80 -12.78 30.52 -21.79
C GLY A 80 -13.05 29.87 -20.44
N TYR A 81 -13.19 30.66 -19.37
CA TYR A 81 -13.53 30.11 -18.06
C TYR A 81 -14.93 29.52 -18.00
N LEU A 82 -15.92 30.10 -18.69
CA LEU A 82 -17.28 29.56 -18.74
C LEU A 82 -17.30 28.19 -19.41
N VAL A 83 -16.58 28.01 -20.52
CA VAL A 83 -16.50 26.73 -21.23
C VAL A 83 -15.78 25.68 -20.39
N LEU A 84 -14.68 26.04 -19.75
CA LEU A 84 -13.97 25.14 -18.82
C LEU A 84 -14.84 24.76 -17.61
N PHE A 85 -15.63 25.70 -17.08
CA PHE A 85 -16.61 25.44 -16.02
C PHE A 85 -17.66 24.43 -16.47
N VAL A 86 -18.30 24.66 -17.62
CA VAL A 86 -19.34 23.76 -18.16
C VAL A 86 -18.77 22.36 -18.40
N MET A 87 -17.56 22.26 -18.97
CA MET A 87 -16.87 20.99 -19.18
C MET A 87 -16.59 20.28 -17.86
N ALA A 88 -15.99 20.97 -16.89
CA ALA A 88 -15.65 20.37 -15.61
C ALA A 88 -16.91 19.91 -14.86
N LEU A 89 -17.99 20.69 -14.90
CA LEU A 89 -19.29 20.34 -14.30
C LEU A 89 -19.91 19.13 -15.01
N PHE A 90 -19.93 19.14 -16.34
CA PHE A 90 -20.42 18.02 -17.14
C PHE A 90 -19.66 16.73 -16.83
N SER A 91 -18.34 16.81 -16.65
CA SER A 91 -17.49 15.66 -16.31
C SER A 91 -17.91 14.98 -14.99
N ILE A 92 -18.32 15.77 -13.98
CA ILE A 92 -18.86 15.24 -12.73
C ILE A 92 -20.24 14.62 -12.96
N LEU A 93 -21.12 15.27 -13.73
CA LEU A 93 -22.48 14.79 -13.99
C LEU A 93 -22.50 13.41 -14.67
N ILE A 94 -21.58 13.17 -15.60
CA ILE A 94 -21.42 11.86 -16.26
C ILE A 94 -20.61 10.85 -15.42
N ARG A 95 -20.27 11.20 -14.16
CA ARG A 95 -19.45 10.39 -13.23
C ARG A 95 -18.05 10.04 -13.78
N GLN A 96 -17.51 10.89 -14.64
CA GLN A 96 -16.16 10.79 -15.17
C GLN A 96 -15.44 12.14 -15.01
N PRO A 97 -15.03 12.50 -13.77
CA PRO A 97 -14.31 13.75 -13.53
C PRO A 97 -13.13 13.88 -14.49
N TYR A 98 -12.96 15.02 -15.16
CA TYR A 98 -11.94 15.16 -16.21
C TYR A 98 -10.51 14.91 -15.67
N THR A 99 -10.29 15.17 -14.38
CA THR A 99 -9.01 14.90 -13.70
C THR A 99 -8.70 13.41 -13.63
N LEU A 100 -9.70 12.53 -13.58
CA LEU A 100 -9.50 11.07 -13.56
C LEU A 100 -8.82 10.58 -14.82
N GLN A 101 -9.23 11.07 -16.00
CA GLN A 101 -8.64 10.66 -17.27
C GLN A 101 -7.15 11.02 -17.35
N VAL A 102 -6.78 12.19 -16.81
CA VAL A 102 -5.37 12.61 -16.74
C VAL A 102 -4.62 11.79 -15.69
N SER A 103 -5.19 11.62 -14.49
CA SER A 103 -4.56 10.84 -13.41
C SER A 103 -4.31 9.39 -13.80
N LYS A 104 -5.18 8.76 -14.58
CA LYS A 104 -4.95 7.38 -15.07
C LYS A 104 -3.59 7.20 -15.77
N ARG A 105 -3.03 8.24 -16.36
CA ARG A 105 -1.71 8.19 -17.02
C ARG A 105 -0.54 8.31 -16.05
N ASP A 106 -0.77 8.93 -14.89
CA ASP A 106 0.25 9.13 -13.85
C ASP A 106 0.24 8.01 -12.80
N TYR A 107 -0.87 7.26 -12.68
CA TYR A 107 -1.10 6.26 -11.64
C TYR A 107 -1.32 4.84 -12.22
N PRO A 108 -0.79 3.78 -11.57
CA PRO A 108 -1.03 2.39 -11.97
C PRO A 108 -2.51 2.04 -12.14
N GLU A 109 -2.80 1.13 -13.07
CA GLU A 109 -4.17 0.70 -13.39
C GLU A 109 -4.95 0.17 -12.19
N VAL A 110 -4.25 -0.42 -11.22
CA VAL A 110 -4.84 -0.96 -10.00
C VAL A 110 -5.59 0.10 -9.20
N TYR A 111 -5.10 1.35 -9.18
CA TYR A 111 -5.76 2.46 -8.49
C TYR A 111 -7.04 2.93 -9.17
N TRP A 112 -7.22 2.67 -10.47
CA TRP A 112 -8.26 3.31 -11.26
C TRP A 112 -9.68 2.99 -10.78
N ARG A 113 -9.83 1.88 -10.05
CA ARG A 113 -11.11 1.40 -9.50
C ARG A 113 -11.25 1.65 -8.00
N GLU A 114 -10.21 2.14 -7.33
CA GLU A 114 -10.27 2.40 -5.90
C GLU A 114 -11.21 3.56 -5.57
N LYS A 115 -12.02 3.36 -4.53
CA LYS A 115 -12.95 4.40 -4.05
C LYS A 115 -12.23 5.68 -3.63
N SER A 116 -11.07 5.55 -2.99
CA SER A 116 -10.19 6.66 -2.59
C SER A 116 -9.69 7.44 -3.81
N PHE A 117 -9.21 6.76 -4.85
CA PHE A 117 -8.71 7.37 -6.08
C PHE A 117 -9.81 8.12 -6.83
N LEU A 118 -11.00 7.51 -6.95
CA LEU A 118 -12.17 8.14 -7.56
C LEU A 118 -12.66 9.34 -6.75
N LEU A 119 -12.66 9.24 -5.42
CA LEU A 119 -13.01 10.34 -4.51
C LEU A 119 -12.06 11.53 -4.68
N ILE A 120 -10.75 11.29 -4.67
CA ILE A 120 -9.72 12.33 -4.84
C ILE A 120 -9.92 13.09 -6.16
N ASN A 121 -10.12 12.36 -7.26
CA ASN A 121 -10.33 12.98 -8.57
C ASN A 121 -11.63 13.80 -8.63
N ASN A 122 -12.71 13.31 -8.03
CA ASN A 122 -13.97 14.05 -7.91
C ASN A 122 -13.79 15.35 -7.11
N VAL A 123 -13.08 15.31 -5.98
CA VAL A 123 -12.83 16.50 -5.15
C VAL A 123 -11.98 17.52 -5.91
N ILE A 124 -10.91 17.08 -6.59
CA ILE A 124 -10.08 17.99 -7.38
C ILE A 124 -10.90 18.61 -8.51
N THR A 125 -11.71 17.82 -9.22
CA THR A 125 -12.58 18.34 -10.28
C THR A 125 -13.57 19.36 -9.73
N LEU A 126 -14.18 19.11 -8.57
CA LEU A 126 -15.10 20.04 -7.93
C LEU A 126 -14.42 21.37 -7.56
N VAL A 127 -13.19 21.33 -7.06
CA VAL A 127 -12.41 22.56 -6.79
C VAL A 127 -12.19 23.35 -8.08
N TRP A 128 -11.87 22.67 -9.19
CA TRP A 128 -11.72 23.35 -10.49
C TRP A 128 -13.04 23.89 -11.05
N VAL A 129 -14.16 23.21 -10.86
CA VAL A 129 -15.50 23.73 -11.17
C VAL A 129 -15.72 25.07 -10.46
N LEU A 130 -15.44 25.12 -9.15
CA LEU A 130 -15.60 26.35 -8.36
C LEU A 130 -14.63 27.45 -8.80
N ILE A 131 -13.38 27.12 -9.13
CA ILE A 131 -12.38 28.07 -9.61
C ILE A 131 -12.78 28.65 -10.96
N PHE A 132 -13.21 27.83 -11.93
CA PHE A 132 -13.62 28.30 -13.24
C PHE A 132 -14.89 29.15 -13.17
N LEU A 133 -15.87 28.76 -12.34
CA LEU A 133 -17.05 29.59 -12.09
C LEU A 133 -16.66 30.94 -11.47
N SER A 134 -15.83 30.92 -10.43
CA SER A 134 -15.37 32.13 -9.75
C SER A 134 -14.61 33.05 -10.70
N ASN A 135 -13.73 32.52 -11.54
CA ASN A 135 -13.01 33.31 -12.54
C ASN A 135 -13.97 33.90 -13.58
N THR A 136 -14.97 33.15 -14.03
CA THR A 136 -16.02 33.68 -14.92
C THR A 136 -16.71 34.89 -14.29
N VAL A 137 -17.11 34.78 -13.02
CA VAL A 137 -17.73 35.88 -12.25
C VAL A 137 -16.76 37.05 -12.06
N ILE A 138 -15.50 36.78 -11.71
CA ILE A 138 -14.49 37.82 -11.50
C ILE A 138 -14.29 38.66 -12.77
N PHE A 139 -14.18 38.03 -13.95
CA PHE A 139 -14.01 38.76 -15.20
C PHE A 139 -15.29 39.46 -15.69
N LEU A 140 -16.47 39.07 -15.18
CA LEU A 140 -17.73 39.77 -15.44
C LEU A 140 -17.89 41.04 -14.60
N PHE A 141 -17.47 41.01 -13.33
CA PHE A 141 -17.81 42.04 -12.35
C PHE A 141 -16.64 42.91 -11.88
N LEU A 142 -15.39 42.44 -11.98
CA LEU A 142 -14.22 43.19 -11.54
C LEU A 142 -13.47 43.83 -12.73
N SER A 143 -12.99 45.04 -12.53
CA SER A 143 -12.15 45.77 -13.47
C SER A 143 -10.67 45.37 -13.36
N ARG A 144 -9.91 45.67 -14.43
CA ARG A 144 -8.44 45.55 -14.39
C ARG A 144 -7.86 46.59 -13.41
N PRO A 145 -6.81 46.26 -12.64
CA PRO A 145 -6.03 45.01 -12.66
C PRO A 145 -6.56 43.91 -11.72
N PHE A 146 -7.59 44.19 -10.92
CA PHE A 146 -8.04 43.30 -9.85
C PHE A 146 -8.52 41.94 -10.36
N ASN A 147 -9.24 41.91 -11.50
CA ASN A 147 -9.70 40.64 -12.09
C ASN A 147 -8.54 39.68 -12.42
N ILE A 148 -7.45 40.17 -13.02
CA ILE A 148 -6.25 39.40 -13.35
C ILE A 148 -5.59 38.88 -12.07
N ILE A 149 -5.42 39.75 -11.06
CA ILE A 149 -4.77 39.38 -9.79
C ILE A 149 -5.55 38.26 -9.10
N PHE A 150 -6.85 38.46 -8.87
CA PHE A 150 -7.67 37.46 -8.18
C PHE A 150 -7.78 36.15 -8.96
N SER A 151 -7.94 36.22 -10.29
CA SER A 151 -7.98 35.02 -11.13
C SER A 151 -6.68 34.22 -11.03
N ASN A 152 -5.52 34.87 -11.16
CA ASN A 152 -4.23 34.18 -11.08
C ASN A 152 -4.00 33.56 -9.71
N VAL A 153 -4.39 34.26 -8.63
CA VAL A 153 -4.33 33.71 -7.27
C VAL A 153 -5.18 32.44 -7.15
N LEU A 154 -6.42 32.44 -7.66
CA LEU A 154 -7.28 31.26 -7.64
C LEU A 154 -6.71 30.09 -8.46
N ILE A 155 -6.15 30.36 -9.64
CA ILE A 155 -5.49 29.33 -10.46
C ILE A 155 -4.29 28.74 -9.73
N VAL A 156 -3.43 29.57 -9.13
CA VAL A 156 -2.28 29.10 -8.35
C VAL A 156 -2.73 28.25 -7.17
N ILE A 157 -3.77 28.66 -6.44
CA ILE A 157 -4.37 27.86 -5.36
C ILE A 157 -4.88 26.51 -5.89
N GLY A 158 -5.57 26.50 -7.04
CA GLY A 158 -6.05 25.27 -7.68
C GLY A 158 -4.94 24.30 -8.07
N ILE A 159 -3.84 24.82 -8.63
CA ILE A 159 -2.65 24.03 -8.98
C ILE A 159 -2.00 23.47 -7.72
N VAL A 160 -1.72 24.31 -6.71
CA VAL A 160 -1.12 23.88 -5.44
C VAL A 160 -2.01 22.82 -4.77
N PHE A 161 -3.32 23.04 -4.72
CA PHE A 161 -4.26 22.05 -4.20
C PHE A 161 -4.19 20.72 -4.97
N SER A 162 -4.24 20.76 -6.31
CA SER A 162 -4.21 19.56 -7.16
C SER A 162 -2.90 18.78 -7.06
N THR A 163 -1.80 19.45 -6.72
CA THR A 163 -0.47 18.82 -6.55
C THR A 163 -0.30 18.20 -5.16
N VAL A 164 -0.79 18.87 -4.11
CA VAL A 164 -0.56 18.49 -2.71
C VAL A 164 -1.66 17.55 -2.18
N PHE A 165 -2.91 17.78 -2.56
CA PHE A 165 -4.07 17.07 -1.99
C PHE A 165 -4.05 15.55 -2.24
N PRO A 166 -3.73 15.02 -3.44
CA PRO A 166 -3.61 13.57 -3.67
C PRO A 166 -2.55 12.88 -2.83
N LEU A 167 -1.50 13.60 -2.43
CA LEU A 167 -0.42 13.06 -1.60
C LEU A 167 -0.79 13.08 -0.12
N LYS A 168 -1.29 14.24 0.34
CA LYS A 168 -1.57 14.47 1.76
C LYS A 168 -2.81 13.74 2.25
N LEU A 169 -3.85 13.61 1.42
CA LEU A 169 -5.12 13.05 1.87
C LEU A 169 -5.02 11.55 2.24
N PRO A 170 -4.47 10.65 1.38
CA PRO A 170 -4.30 9.24 1.75
C PRO A 170 -3.40 9.08 2.97
N ALA A 171 -2.27 9.80 3.00
CA ALA A 171 -1.34 9.78 4.12
C ALA A 171 -2.00 10.25 5.43
N TYR A 172 -2.83 11.30 5.37
CA TYR A 172 -3.59 11.77 6.52
C TYR A 172 -4.57 10.72 7.02
N TYR A 173 -5.35 10.08 6.14
CA TYR A 173 -6.30 9.04 6.56
C TYR A 173 -5.61 7.85 7.23
N VAL A 174 -4.55 7.33 6.61
CA VAL A 174 -3.79 6.19 7.15
C VAL A 174 -3.13 6.56 8.49
N THR A 175 -2.52 7.74 8.61
CA THR A 175 -1.85 8.14 9.85
C THR A 175 -2.81 8.56 10.96
N ARG A 176 -4.01 9.08 10.64
CA ARG A 176 -4.98 9.56 11.63
C ARG A 176 -5.46 8.45 12.56
N GLU A 177 -5.71 7.25 12.04
CA GLU A 177 -6.16 6.12 12.85
C GLU A 177 -5.13 5.73 13.91
N PHE A 178 -3.84 5.89 13.61
CA PHE A 178 -2.73 5.52 14.48
C PHE A 178 -2.24 6.63 15.41
N ARG A 179 -2.50 7.90 15.11
CA ARG A 179 -2.14 9.03 16.00
C ARG A 179 -2.66 8.87 17.43
N LYS A 180 -3.79 8.18 17.61
CA LYS A 180 -4.35 7.88 18.93
C LYS A 180 -3.38 7.06 19.81
N TYR A 181 -2.50 6.28 19.20
CA TYR A 181 -1.56 5.38 19.86
C TYR A 181 -0.10 5.84 19.71
N ASP A 182 0.16 6.98 19.06
CA ASP A 182 1.52 7.52 18.94
C ASP A 182 1.88 8.23 20.25
N TRP A 183 2.77 7.64 21.04
CA TRP A 183 3.36 8.27 22.21
C TRP A 183 4.85 8.47 22.00
N THR A 184 5.35 9.65 22.34
CA THR A 184 6.78 9.96 22.30
C THR A 184 7.30 10.05 23.72
N VAL A 185 8.16 9.13 24.12
CA VAL A 185 8.91 9.21 25.37
C VAL A 185 10.36 9.52 25.01
N ARG A 186 10.93 10.56 25.63
CA ARG A 186 12.37 10.81 25.53
C ARG A 186 13.06 9.83 26.47
N VAL A 187 13.84 8.95 25.88
CA VAL A 187 14.64 7.95 26.59
C VAL A 187 16.06 8.09 26.10
N ASP A 188 17.01 8.25 27.03
CA ASP A 188 18.44 8.21 26.74
C ASP A 188 19.02 6.89 27.30
N PRO A 189 19.29 5.89 26.45
CA PRO A 189 19.84 4.59 26.87
C PRO A 189 21.23 4.70 27.53
N HIS A 190 21.91 5.83 27.41
CA HIS A 190 23.24 6.05 27.98
C HIS A 190 23.19 6.78 29.33
N GLU A 191 22.03 7.30 29.73
CA GLU A 191 21.85 7.90 31.04
C GLU A 191 21.92 6.82 32.12
N LYS A 192 22.69 7.06 33.19
CA LYS A 192 22.73 6.14 34.33
C LYS A 192 21.41 6.18 35.08
N LYS A 193 20.76 5.02 35.15
CA LYS A 193 19.48 4.82 35.86
C LYS A 193 19.71 4.31 37.29
N ALA A 194 18.87 4.75 38.23
CA ALA A 194 18.84 4.17 39.58
C ALA A 194 18.46 2.68 39.54
N GLU A 195 18.66 1.92 40.61
CA GLU A 195 18.48 0.45 40.61
C GLU A 195 17.08 0.00 40.17
N ASP A 196 16.03 0.69 40.63
CA ASP A 196 14.62 0.41 40.31
C ASP A 196 14.01 1.31 39.23
N GLU A 197 14.83 2.13 38.59
CA GLU A 197 14.42 2.94 37.44
C GLU A 197 14.62 2.14 36.15
N TYR A 198 13.64 2.15 35.25
CA TYR A 198 13.69 1.43 33.97
C TYR A 198 13.23 2.35 32.84
N ASP A 199 13.87 2.20 31.68
CA ASP A 199 13.48 2.92 30.47
C ASP A 199 12.19 2.37 29.87
N VAL A 200 12.05 1.04 29.91
CA VAL A 200 10.93 0.31 29.30
C VAL A 200 10.50 -0.81 30.22
N ILE A 201 9.21 -0.82 30.57
CA ILE A 201 8.55 -1.92 31.26
C ILE A 201 7.65 -2.64 30.26
N ILE A 202 7.83 -3.95 30.12
CA ILE A 202 7.07 -4.82 29.22
C ILE A 202 6.22 -5.75 30.07
N VAL A 203 4.91 -5.74 29.84
CA VAL A 203 3.96 -6.62 30.54
C VAL A 203 3.69 -7.84 29.67
N GLY A 204 4.09 -9.01 30.16
CA GLY A 204 3.98 -10.31 29.50
C GLY A 204 5.29 -10.77 28.87
N SER A 205 5.64 -12.05 29.10
CA SER A 205 6.83 -12.70 28.56
C SER A 205 6.51 -13.72 27.44
N GLY A 206 5.47 -13.44 26.67
CA GLY A 206 5.28 -14.10 25.37
C GLY A 206 6.39 -13.73 24.37
N ILE A 207 6.44 -14.39 23.21
CA ILE A 207 7.49 -14.14 22.21
C ILE A 207 7.57 -12.66 21.80
N GLY A 208 6.43 -11.98 21.61
CA GLY A 208 6.44 -10.54 21.31
C GLY A 208 7.14 -9.70 22.39
N GLY A 209 6.82 -9.94 23.67
CA GLY A 209 7.43 -9.21 24.80
C GLY A 209 8.91 -9.54 24.99
N LEU A 210 9.29 -10.81 24.87
CA LEU A 210 10.69 -11.24 24.97
C LEU A 210 11.54 -10.76 23.79
N THR A 211 11.01 -10.78 22.56
CA THR A 211 11.67 -10.23 21.38
C THR A 211 11.88 -8.72 21.52
N CYS A 212 10.83 -7.99 21.92
CA CYS A 212 10.91 -6.55 22.19
C CYS A 212 11.97 -6.25 23.25
N GLY A 213 11.92 -6.96 24.38
CA GLY A 213 12.89 -6.79 25.47
C GLY A 213 14.32 -7.08 25.02
N ALA A 214 14.55 -8.18 24.30
CA ALA A 214 15.89 -8.55 23.83
C ALA A 214 16.48 -7.50 22.87
N LEU A 215 15.67 -7.01 21.94
CA LEU A 215 16.06 -5.97 20.97
C LEU A 215 16.34 -4.62 21.64
N LEU A 216 15.54 -4.23 22.64
CA LEU A 216 15.73 -2.99 23.39
C LEU A 216 16.94 -3.08 24.33
N SER A 217 17.08 -4.15 25.10
CA SER A 217 18.25 -4.35 25.97
C SER A 217 19.56 -4.35 25.18
N LYS A 218 19.60 -5.03 24.01
CA LYS A 218 20.79 -4.99 23.14
C LYS A 218 21.13 -3.57 22.64
N ARG A 219 20.14 -2.69 22.51
CA ARG A 219 20.32 -1.28 22.13
C ARG A 219 20.65 -0.37 23.32
N GLY A 220 20.88 -0.93 24.50
CA GLY A 220 21.32 -0.21 25.71
C GLY A 220 20.20 0.21 26.65
N TYR A 221 18.93 -0.02 26.29
CA TYR A 221 17.80 0.34 27.16
C TYR A 221 17.76 -0.54 28.41
N LYS A 222 17.48 0.07 29.56
CA LYS A 222 17.22 -0.67 30.80
C LYS A 222 15.79 -1.19 30.83
N VAL A 223 15.63 -2.46 30.49
CA VAL A 223 14.33 -3.12 30.32
C VAL A 223 13.94 -3.97 31.53
N LEU A 224 12.66 -3.89 31.92
CA LEU A 224 12.01 -4.83 32.85
C LEU A 224 10.87 -5.56 32.14
N VAL A 225 10.89 -6.88 32.13
CA VAL A 225 9.77 -7.72 31.67
C VAL A 225 9.08 -8.33 32.88
N LEU A 226 7.76 -8.16 32.98
CA LEU A 226 6.92 -8.69 34.07
C LEU A 226 6.00 -9.79 33.53
N GLU A 227 6.04 -10.97 34.14
CA GLU A 227 5.22 -12.11 33.76
C GLU A 227 4.39 -12.58 34.94
N GLN A 228 3.07 -12.72 34.73
CA GLN A 228 2.16 -13.21 35.77
C GLN A 228 2.36 -14.70 36.08
N HIS A 229 2.78 -15.50 35.10
CA HIS A 229 2.97 -16.93 35.23
C HIS A 229 4.32 -17.29 35.88
N TYR A 230 4.47 -18.54 36.31
CA TYR A 230 5.73 -19.05 36.87
C TYR A 230 6.75 -19.48 35.79
N MET A 231 6.40 -19.33 34.51
CA MET A 231 7.25 -19.65 33.36
C MET A 231 7.09 -18.58 32.29
N ILE A 232 8.15 -18.38 31.50
CA ILE A 232 8.10 -17.52 30.31
C ILE A 232 7.48 -18.23 29.11
N GLY A 233 7.30 -17.48 28.01
CA GLY A 233 7.10 -18.01 26.67
C GLY A 233 5.66 -17.89 26.15
N GLY A 234 4.66 -17.72 27.01
CA GLY A 234 3.25 -17.68 26.59
C GLY A 234 2.87 -18.95 25.80
N TYR A 235 2.40 -18.81 24.56
CA TYR A 235 2.13 -19.94 23.65
C TYR A 235 3.38 -20.73 23.22
N CYS A 236 4.58 -20.17 23.40
CA CYS A 236 5.85 -20.87 23.22
C CYS A 236 6.36 -21.47 24.53
N SER A 237 5.48 -21.79 25.48
CA SER A 237 5.88 -22.52 26.69
C SER A 237 5.75 -24.04 26.48
N SER A 238 6.38 -24.80 27.37
CA SER A 238 6.29 -26.26 27.39
C SER A 238 6.18 -26.74 28.84
N PHE A 239 5.49 -27.86 29.08
CA PHE A 239 5.43 -28.51 30.39
C PHE A 239 5.75 -30.00 30.27
N GLN A 240 6.27 -30.60 31.35
CA GLN A 240 6.61 -32.01 31.38
C GLN A 240 5.56 -32.82 32.14
N ARG A 241 5.14 -33.96 31.60
CA ARG A 241 4.25 -34.90 32.27
C ARG A 241 4.63 -36.34 31.92
N LYS A 242 4.86 -37.17 32.94
CA LYS A 242 5.24 -38.60 32.79
C LYS A 242 6.44 -38.82 31.85
N GLY A 243 7.44 -37.95 31.92
CA GLY A 243 8.64 -38.03 31.06
C GLY A 243 8.50 -37.40 29.67
N PHE A 244 7.29 -37.02 29.25
CA PHE A 244 7.04 -36.36 27.96
C PHE A 244 7.00 -34.84 28.10
N VAL A 245 7.49 -34.12 27.10
CA VAL A 245 7.38 -32.67 26.99
C VAL A 245 6.21 -32.33 26.07
N PHE A 246 5.27 -31.52 26.57
CA PHE A 246 4.11 -31.04 25.84
C PHE A 246 4.27 -29.54 25.60
N ASN A 247 4.15 -29.10 24.35
CA ASN A 247 4.10 -27.68 24.02
C ASN A 247 2.68 -27.15 24.23
N THR A 248 2.54 -25.89 24.62
CA THR A 248 1.24 -25.30 24.93
C THR A 248 0.51 -24.70 23.73
N GLY A 249 1.23 -24.40 22.63
CA GLY A 249 0.59 -23.90 21.43
C GLY A 249 1.44 -23.94 20.18
N VAL A 250 2.74 -23.63 20.26
CA VAL A 250 3.58 -23.61 19.05
C VAL A 250 4.01 -25.02 18.65
N GLU A 251 3.73 -25.34 17.39
CA GLU A 251 4.08 -26.60 16.72
C GLU A 251 4.94 -26.37 15.48
N ASP A 252 4.90 -25.15 14.92
CA ASP A 252 5.64 -24.79 13.72
C ASP A 252 6.01 -23.29 13.71
N VAL A 253 7.17 -22.97 13.13
CA VAL A 253 7.74 -21.63 13.05
C VAL A 253 8.20 -21.35 11.62
N SER A 254 7.50 -20.45 10.94
CA SER A 254 7.93 -19.86 9.67
C SER A 254 8.87 -18.67 9.91
N GLY A 255 9.52 -18.17 8.84
CA GLY A 255 10.39 -17.00 8.89
C GLY A 255 11.88 -17.27 8.98
N LEU A 256 12.33 -18.50 8.72
CA LEU A 256 13.72 -18.97 8.91
C LEU A 256 14.51 -19.18 7.60
N TRP A 257 14.05 -18.64 6.47
CA TRP A 257 14.84 -18.51 5.22
C TRP A 257 15.67 -17.22 5.23
N GLU A 258 16.50 -17.00 4.21
CA GLU A 258 17.51 -15.91 4.15
C GLU A 258 16.93 -14.51 4.42
N LYS A 259 15.72 -14.21 3.91
CA LYS A 259 15.01 -12.93 4.12
C LYS A 259 13.84 -13.03 5.09
N GLY A 260 13.82 -14.07 5.92
CA GLY A 260 12.73 -14.31 6.85
C GLY A 260 12.84 -13.46 8.12
N PRO A 261 11.71 -13.06 8.73
CA PRO A 261 11.70 -12.18 9.90
C PRO A 261 12.39 -12.80 11.13
N ILE A 262 12.32 -14.12 11.31
CA ILE A 262 13.01 -14.80 12.40
C ILE A 262 14.51 -14.88 12.12
N THR A 263 14.93 -15.17 10.89
CA THR A 263 16.36 -15.11 10.50
C THR A 263 16.95 -13.73 10.77
N TYR A 264 16.24 -12.66 10.40
CA TYR A 264 16.64 -11.29 10.69
C TYR A 264 16.79 -11.05 12.19
N LEU A 265 15.78 -11.44 12.99
CA LEU A 265 15.85 -11.34 14.45
C LEU A 265 17.05 -12.09 15.04
N LEU A 266 17.30 -13.32 14.61
CA LEU A 266 18.43 -14.11 15.10
C LEU A 266 19.76 -13.43 14.78
N LYS A 267 19.93 -12.90 13.56
CA LYS A 267 21.11 -12.11 13.17
C LYS A 267 21.24 -10.86 14.03
N GLU A 268 20.15 -10.11 14.22
CA GLU A 268 20.09 -8.92 15.08
C GLU A 268 20.46 -9.23 16.53
N LEU A 269 20.21 -10.44 17.04
CA LEU A 269 20.57 -10.84 18.40
C LEU A 269 21.91 -11.59 18.50
N GLY A 270 22.53 -11.93 17.36
CA GLY A 270 23.75 -12.75 17.31
C GLY A 270 23.51 -14.22 17.67
N LEU A 271 22.29 -14.71 17.45
CA LEU A 271 21.89 -16.11 17.65
C LEU A 271 22.01 -16.89 16.34
N LYS A 272 22.40 -18.16 16.42
CA LYS A 272 22.49 -19.02 15.22
C LYS A 272 21.22 -19.84 15.07
N LYS A 273 20.65 -19.84 13.86
CA LYS A 273 19.50 -20.66 13.48
C LYS A 273 19.73 -22.14 13.80
N ASP A 274 20.86 -22.69 13.36
CA ASP A 274 21.13 -24.13 13.48
C ASP A 274 21.34 -24.60 14.93
N ASP A 275 21.62 -23.69 15.87
CA ASP A 275 21.70 -24.01 17.28
C ASP A 275 20.30 -24.15 17.91
N LEU A 276 19.30 -23.46 17.35
CA LEU A 276 17.98 -23.32 17.96
C LEU A 276 16.87 -24.06 17.21
N PHE A 277 16.97 -24.22 15.89
CA PHE A 277 15.86 -24.70 15.07
C PHE A 277 16.25 -25.91 14.22
N VAL A 278 15.27 -26.77 13.96
CA VAL A 278 15.34 -27.88 13.00
C VAL A 278 14.17 -27.75 12.03
N LYS A 279 14.37 -28.07 10.75
CA LYS A 279 13.29 -28.03 9.76
C LYS A 279 12.27 -29.12 10.05
N ASN A 280 10.98 -28.78 10.04
CA ASN A 280 9.90 -29.74 10.17
C ASN A 280 9.71 -30.51 8.85
N ARG A 281 9.30 -31.79 8.98
CA ARG A 281 8.73 -32.55 7.87
C ARG A 281 7.22 -32.53 8.00
N ILE A 282 6.52 -32.12 6.94
CA ILE A 282 5.07 -32.01 6.93
C ILE A 282 4.53 -33.02 5.92
N ARG A 283 3.53 -33.80 6.33
CA ARG A 283 2.78 -34.72 5.48
C ARG A 283 1.31 -34.36 5.52
N TYR A 284 0.70 -34.25 4.34
CA TYR A 284 -0.74 -34.06 4.20
C TYR A 284 -1.39 -35.39 3.85
N ILE A 285 -2.49 -35.73 4.54
CA ILE A 285 -3.33 -36.89 4.21
C ILE A 285 -4.69 -36.35 3.80
N PHE A 286 -5.01 -36.47 2.52
CA PHE A 286 -6.24 -35.92 1.95
C PHE A 286 -6.98 -37.00 1.17
N LYS A 287 -8.19 -37.36 1.63
CA LYS A 287 -9.03 -38.42 1.05
C LYS A 287 -8.28 -39.74 0.80
N GLY A 288 -7.45 -40.15 1.76
CA GLY A 288 -6.65 -41.38 1.69
C GLY A 288 -5.41 -41.31 0.80
N LYS A 289 -5.12 -40.16 0.18
CA LYS A 289 -3.87 -39.91 -0.54
C LYS A 289 -2.88 -39.17 0.36
N GLU A 290 -1.61 -39.54 0.28
CA GLU A 290 -0.53 -38.90 1.03
C GLU A 290 0.26 -37.95 0.13
N ILE A 291 0.56 -36.76 0.65
CA ILE A 291 1.49 -35.80 0.06
C ILE A 291 2.59 -35.58 1.08
N ASP A 292 3.76 -36.14 0.79
CA ASP A 292 4.96 -36.06 1.62
C ASP A 292 6.06 -35.39 0.79
N ALA A 293 6.20 -34.08 0.97
CA ALA A 293 7.05 -33.21 0.17
C ALA A 293 8.12 -32.54 1.04
N ASP A 294 9.37 -32.57 0.58
CA ASP A 294 10.50 -31.99 1.31
C ASP A 294 10.73 -30.49 0.98
N ASN A 295 10.20 -30.07 -0.19
CA ASN A 295 10.33 -28.73 -0.74
C ASN A 295 9.19 -28.39 -1.71
N LEU A 296 9.13 -27.11 -2.11
CA LEU A 296 8.09 -26.60 -3.02
C LEU A 296 8.03 -27.37 -4.35
N ASP A 297 9.15 -27.69 -4.98
CA ASP A 297 9.16 -28.39 -6.27
C ASP A 297 8.53 -29.79 -6.16
N SER A 298 8.88 -30.52 -5.11
CA SER A 298 8.27 -31.83 -4.82
C SER A 298 6.79 -31.71 -4.47
N PHE A 299 6.38 -30.64 -3.78
CA PHE A 299 4.99 -30.38 -3.43
C PHE A 299 4.16 -30.08 -4.69
N ILE A 300 4.65 -29.19 -5.56
CA ILE A 300 4.02 -28.87 -6.85
C ILE A 300 3.91 -30.12 -7.72
N ARG A 301 4.95 -30.95 -7.79
CA ARG A 301 4.93 -32.21 -8.55
C ARG A 301 3.84 -33.15 -8.04
N LEU A 302 3.81 -33.42 -6.73
CA LEU A 302 2.81 -34.31 -6.13
C LEU A 302 1.37 -33.78 -6.27
N LEU A 303 1.16 -32.47 -6.12
CA LEU A 303 -0.14 -31.86 -6.39
C LEU A 303 -0.53 -32.00 -7.86
N SER A 304 0.40 -31.81 -8.78
CA SER A 304 0.16 -31.95 -10.22
C SER A 304 -0.13 -33.40 -10.63
N GLU A 305 0.48 -34.39 -9.96
CA GLU A 305 0.14 -35.80 -10.14
C GLU A 305 -1.26 -36.11 -9.60
N MET A 306 -1.63 -35.50 -8.48
CA MET A 306 -2.92 -35.73 -7.82
C MET A 306 -4.09 -35.01 -8.52
N PHE A 307 -3.82 -33.87 -9.16
CA PHE A 307 -4.77 -33.02 -9.87
C PHE A 307 -4.24 -32.66 -11.26
N SER A 308 -4.12 -33.67 -12.13
CA SER A 308 -3.48 -33.53 -13.45
C SER A 308 -4.10 -32.47 -14.35
N GLU A 309 -5.40 -32.18 -14.22
CA GLU A 309 -6.11 -31.15 -14.97
C GLU A 309 -5.77 -29.71 -14.55
N GLU A 310 -5.15 -29.53 -13.38
CA GLU A 310 -4.80 -28.23 -12.80
C GLU A 310 -3.29 -27.96 -12.84
N LYS A 311 -2.49 -28.80 -13.51
CA LYS A 311 -1.02 -28.76 -13.46
C LYS A 311 -0.47 -27.37 -13.80
N GLU A 312 -0.88 -26.79 -14.92
CA GLU A 312 -0.42 -25.46 -15.35
C GLU A 312 -0.82 -24.38 -14.33
N ASN A 313 -2.03 -24.48 -13.77
CA ASN A 313 -2.54 -23.53 -12.79
C ASN A 313 -1.82 -23.65 -11.44
N ILE A 314 -1.43 -24.86 -11.02
CA ILE A 314 -0.66 -25.09 -9.79
C ILE A 314 0.68 -24.37 -9.90
N HIS A 315 1.39 -24.55 -11.02
CA HIS A 315 2.64 -23.85 -11.27
C HIS A 315 2.44 -22.33 -11.28
N ALA A 316 1.41 -21.83 -11.98
CA ALA A 316 1.13 -20.40 -12.05
C ALA A 316 0.79 -19.79 -10.68
N PHE A 317 0.01 -20.49 -9.85
CA PHE A 317 -0.35 -20.05 -8.51
C PHE A 317 0.86 -19.90 -7.60
N PHE A 318 1.75 -20.91 -7.56
CA PHE A 318 2.93 -20.85 -6.69
C PHE A 318 3.98 -19.86 -7.21
N ASP A 319 4.10 -19.67 -8.52
CA ASP A 319 4.95 -18.60 -9.07
C ASP A 319 4.43 -17.21 -8.67
N GLU A 320 3.13 -16.97 -8.78
CA GLU A 320 2.49 -15.74 -8.33
C GLU A 320 2.65 -15.53 -6.83
N ALA A 321 2.39 -16.56 -6.03
CA ALA A 321 2.52 -16.49 -4.58
C ALA A 321 3.96 -16.16 -4.17
N ARG A 322 4.96 -16.76 -4.82
CA ARG A 322 6.37 -16.46 -4.58
C ARG A 322 6.69 -14.99 -4.87
N LYS A 323 6.25 -14.45 -6.02
CA LYS A 323 6.46 -13.03 -6.36
C LYS A 323 5.81 -12.11 -5.33
N ALA A 324 4.54 -12.35 -4.99
CA ALA A 324 3.83 -11.59 -3.96
C ALA A 324 4.53 -11.66 -2.59
N TYR A 325 5.06 -12.83 -2.23
CA TYR A 325 5.80 -13.01 -0.99
C TYR A 325 7.12 -12.21 -0.97
N GLU A 326 7.91 -12.30 -2.04
CA GLU A 326 9.15 -11.56 -2.18
C GLU A 326 8.91 -10.04 -2.17
N GLU A 327 7.81 -9.57 -2.76
CA GLU A 327 7.41 -8.17 -2.70
C GLU A 327 7.02 -7.73 -1.29
N CYS A 328 6.25 -8.55 -0.56
CA CYS A 328 5.86 -8.28 0.83
C CYS A 328 7.07 -8.08 1.74
N TYR A 329 8.09 -8.94 1.58
CA TYR A 329 9.30 -8.94 2.42
C TYR A 329 10.48 -8.18 1.81
N ARG A 330 10.27 -7.42 0.71
CA ARG A 330 11.35 -6.70 0.02
C ARG A 330 12.12 -5.76 0.95
N ASP A 331 11.39 -5.03 1.79
CA ASP A 331 11.97 -4.02 2.70
C ASP A 331 12.29 -4.61 4.09
N ALA A 332 12.12 -5.93 4.29
CA ALA A 332 12.40 -6.59 5.57
C ALA A 332 13.89 -6.56 5.95
N GLU A 333 14.80 -6.30 5.01
CA GLU A 333 16.22 -6.09 5.32
C GLU A 333 16.47 -4.84 6.17
N VAL A 334 15.55 -3.87 6.15
CA VAL A 334 15.70 -2.61 6.89
C VAL A 334 15.08 -2.70 8.29
N TYR A 335 13.92 -3.34 8.42
CA TYR A 335 13.11 -3.35 9.65
C TYR A 335 12.79 -4.75 10.20
N GLY A 336 13.29 -5.81 9.56
CA GLY A 336 13.04 -7.20 9.91
C GLY A 336 11.66 -7.74 9.56
N THR A 337 10.68 -6.87 9.32
CA THR A 337 9.29 -7.24 9.01
C THR A 337 8.67 -6.27 8.00
N PRO A 338 7.66 -6.69 7.23
CA PRO A 338 6.87 -5.78 6.41
C PRO A 338 6.23 -4.69 7.26
N LEU A 339 6.34 -3.43 6.82
CA LEU A 339 5.76 -2.31 7.54
C LEU A 339 4.28 -2.14 7.19
N PRO A 340 3.40 -1.88 8.19
CA PRO A 340 2.05 -1.45 7.93
C PRO A 340 2.03 -0.05 7.29
N ALA A 341 0.93 0.30 6.62
CA ALA A 341 0.83 1.48 5.75
C ALA A 341 1.20 2.80 6.45
N GLU A 342 0.84 2.96 7.72
CA GLU A 342 1.15 4.13 8.54
C GLU A 342 2.65 4.28 8.81
N LEU A 343 3.34 3.15 9.05
CA LEU A 343 4.78 3.16 9.26
C LEU A 343 5.51 3.39 7.95
N ILE A 344 4.98 2.92 6.82
CA ILE A 344 5.49 3.28 5.49
C ILE A 344 5.47 4.81 5.32
N VAL A 345 4.36 5.48 5.66
CA VAL A 345 4.29 6.95 5.57
C VAL A 345 5.27 7.62 6.53
N LYS A 346 5.34 7.17 7.78
CA LYS A 346 6.19 7.78 8.82
C LYS A 346 7.68 7.64 8.51
N VAL A 347 8.07 6.52 7.92
CA VAL A 347 9.47 6.16 7.67
C VAL A 347 9.94 6.61 6.28
N PHE A 348 9.18 6.29 5.23
CA PHE A 348 9.58 6.51 3.84
C PHE A 348 8.92 7.74 3.21
N GLY A 349 7.95 8.35 3.89
CA GLY A 349 7.21 9.50 3.41
C GLY A 349 5.99 9.14 2.56
N GLU A 350 5.14 10.14 2.35
CA GLU A 350 3.82 10.02 1.72
C GLU A 350 3.88 9.47 0.29
N LYS A 351 4.96 9.77 -0.44
CA LYS A 351 5.15 9.30 -1.82
C LYS A 351 5.34 7.78 -1.90
N LYS A 352 5.93 7.15 -0.88
CA LYS A 352 6.15 5.70 -0.86
C LYS A 352 4.82 4.95 -0.82
N LEU A 353 3.87 5.43 -0.01
CA LEU A 353 2.52 4.85 0.05
C LEU A 353 1.81 4.91 -1.32
N LEU A 354 1.97 6.03 -2.04
CA LEU A 354 1.36 6.23 -3.34
C LEU A 354 1.96 5.34 -4.45
N ASN A 355 3.26 5.05 -4.35
CA ASN A 355 3.94 4.20 -5.31
C ASN A 355 3.86 2.71 -4.94
N TYR A 356 3.37 2.37 -3.75
CA TYR A 356 3.42 1.02 -3.19
C TYR A 356 2.83 -0.05 -4.13
N PRO A 357 1.65 0.13 -4.77
CA PRO A 357 1.10 -0.86 -5.70
C PRO A 357 1.87 -0.97 -7.01
N ARG A 358 2.53 0.11 -7.44
CA ARG A 358 3.41 0.07 -8.62
C ARG A 358 4.67 -0.73 -8.33
N GLU A 359 5.20 -0.56 -7.13
CA GLU A 359 6.42 -1.22 -6.67
C GLU A 359 6.14 -2.66 -6.25
N HIS A 360 4.93 -2.97 -5.77
CA HIS A 360 4.51 -4.27 -5.25
C HIS A 360 3.19 -4.76 -5.88
N PRO A 361 3.10 -4.87 -7.22
CA PRO A 361 1.86 -5.20 -7.91
C PRO A 361 1.28 -6.56 -7.51
N HIS A 362 2.12 -7.57 -7.32
CA HIS A 362 1.69 -8.90 -6.93
C HIS A 362 1.17 -8.90 -5.49
N PHE A 363 1.95 -8.38 -4.54
CA PHE A 363 1.49 -8.35 -3.15
C PHE A 363 0.23 -7.50 -2.96
N TYR A 364 0.12 -6.39 -3.68
CA TYR A 364 -1.05 -5.52 -3.61
C TYR A 364 -2.31 -6.18 -4.17
N ASP A 365 -2.19 -7.02 -5.20
CA ASP A 365 -3.30 -7.84 -5.69
C ASP A 365 -3.81 -8.80 -4.60
N TRP A 366 -2.91 -9.45 -3.87
CA TRP A 366 -3.24 -10.31 -2.73
C TRP A 366 -3.86 -9.53 -1.54
N MET A 367 -3.46 -8.28 -1.31
CA MET A 367 -4.05 -7.46 -0.23
C MET A 367 -5.53 -7.12 -0.44
N ASN A 368 -5.98 -7.08 -1.69
CA ASN A 368 -7.33 -6.64 -2.06
C ASN A 368 -8.34 -7.78 -2.26
N LYS A 369 -7.96 -9.02 -1.91
CA LYS A 369 -8.76 -10.22 -2.12
C LYS A 369 -8.85 -11.05 -0.86
N THR A 370 -9.89 -11.86 -0.79
CA THR A 370 -9.98 -12.99 0.13
C THR A 370 -9.17 -14.17 -0.41
N TYR A 371 -8.75 -15.08 0.46
CA TYR A 371 -8.00 -16.25 0.01
C TYR A 371 -8.83 -17.15 -0.92
N LYS A 372 -10.16 -17.21 -0.70
CA LYS A 372 -11.07 -17.88 -1.64
C LYS A 372 -11.00 -17.27 -3.03
N GLU A 373 -11.15 -15.96 -3.17
CA GLU A 373 -11.07 -15.28 -4.47
C GLU A 373 -9.73 -15.58 -5.15
N LYS A 374 -8.63 -15.58 -4.38
CA LYS A 374 -7.31 -15.88 -4.92
C LYS A 374 -7.17 -17.34 -5.37
N LEU A 375 -7.80 -18.29 -4.69
CA LEU A 375 -7.82 -19.69 -5.12
C LEU A 375 -8.72 -19.89 -6.36
N ASP A 376 -9.86 -19.20 -6.43
CA ASP A 376 -10.80 -19.28 -7.56
C ASP A 376 -10.23 -18.71 -8.87
N GLU A 377 -9.25 -17.79 -8.79
CA GLU A 377 -8.55 -17.27 -9.97
C GLU A 377 -7.73 -18.31 -10.70
N TYR A 378 -7.21 -19.30 -9.97
CA TYR A 378 -6.30 -20.31 -10.52
C TYR A 378 -6.99 -21.65 -10.68
N PHE A 379 -7.87 -22.05 -9.76
CA PHE A 379 -8.35 -23.42 -9.69
C PHE A 379 -9.85 -23.54 -9.91
N ARG A 380 -10.26 -24.61 -10.58
CA ARG A 380 -11.65 -25.06 -10.69
C ARG A 380 -11.95 -26.22 -9.76
N ASN A 381 -10.94 -27.06 -9.49
CA ASN A 381 -11.08 -28.23 -8.63
C ASN A 381 -11.22 -27.84 -7.14
N GLU A 382 -12.40 -28.08 -6.55
CA GLU A 382 -12.70 -27.74 -5.15
C GLU A 382 -11.90 -28.56 -4.13
N ASP A 383 -11.48 -29.78 -4.47
CA ASP A 383 -10.65 -30.60 -3.60
C ASP A 383 -9.23 -30.04 -3.48
N LEU A 384 -8.66 -29.54 -4.57
CA LEU A 384 -7.37 -28.84 -4.56
C LEU A 384 -7.43 -27.56 -3.72
N LYS A 385 -8.50 -26.75 -3.89
CA LYS A 385 -8.71 -25.55 -3.07
C LYS A 385 -8.81 -25.90 -1.59
N THR A 386 -9.56 -26.95 -1.26
CA THR A 386 -9.72 -27.44 0.12
C THR A 386 -8.37 -27.88 0.70
N LEU A 387 -7.56 -28.58 -0.09
CA LEU A 387 -6.23 -29.03 0.32
C LEU A 387 -5.30 -27.84 0.58
N LEU A 388 -5.28 -26.83 -0.29
CA LEU A 388 -4.47 -25.64 -0.09
C LEU A 388 -4.92 -24.81 1.13
N CYS A 389 -6.17 -24.97 1.55
CA CYS A 389 -6.70 -24.43 2.80
C CYS A 389 -6.29 -25.20 4.07
N ALA A 390 -5.57 -26.32 3.98
CA ALA A 390 -5.23 -27.16 5.14
C ALA A 390 -4.53 -26.39 6.28
N LEU A 391 -3.73 -25.38 5.95
CA LEU A 391 -3.02 -24.55 6.92
C LEU A 391 -3.78 -23.30 7.38
N LEU A 392 -5.01 -23.06 6.92
CA LEU A 392 -5.82 -21.92 7.40
C LEU A 392 -6.14 -21.98 8.89
N GLY A 393 -5.97 -23.16 9.52
CA GLY A 393 -6.03 -23.30 10.97
C GLY A 393 -5.09 -22.35 11.73
N TYR A 394 -3.97 -21.93 11.14
CA TYR A 394 -3.06 -20.93 11.73
C TYR A 394 -3.67 -19.52 11.82
N ILE A 395 -4.68 -19.21 11.00
CA ILE A 395 -5.39 -17.93 11.02
C ILE A 395 -6.71 -18.06 11.80
N GLY A 396 -7.35 -19.23 11.73
CA GLY A 396 -8.59 -19.51 12.46
C GLY A 396 -9.86 -19.00 11.78
N THR A 397 -9.81 -18.71 10.47
CA THR A 397 -10.96 -18.24 9.68
C THR A 397 -11.14 -19.03 8.38
N SER A 398 -12.37 -19.01 7.83
CA SER A 398 -12.68 -19.62 6.54
C SER A 398 -12.08 -18.82 5.36
N PRO A 399 -11.82 -19.43 4.19
CA PRO A 399 -11.14 -18.76 3.08
C PRO A 399 -11.89 -17.53 2.53
N GLU A 400 -13.21 -17.45 2.70
CA GLU A 400 -14.05 -16.29 2.32
C GLU A 400 -13.82 -15.08 3.24
N LYS A 401 -13.32 -15.31 4.45
CA LYS A 401 -13.10 -14.26 5.48
C LYS A 401 -11.62 -13.94 5.67
N THR A 402 -10.74 -14.84 5.27
CA THR A 402 -9.29 -14.67 5.36
C THR A 402 -8.81 -13.72 4.25
N PRO A 403 -8.18 -12.57 4.59
CA PRO A 403 -7.47 -11.77 3.58
C PRO A 403 -6.38 -12.61 2.93
N ALA A 404 -6.26 -12.58 1.59
CA ALA A 404 -5.30 -13.40 0.88
C ALA A 404 -3.86 -13.05 1.29
N SER A 405 -3.55 -11.79 1.59
CA SER A 405 -2.25 -11.39 2.16
C SER A 405 -1.92 -12.07 3.50
N SER A 406 -2.92 -12.28 4.37
CA SER A 406 -2.74 -13.05 5.60
C SER A 406 -2.51 -14.54 5.30
N ALA A 407 -3.27 -15.13 4.38
CA ALA A 407 -3.03 -16.50 3.93
C ALA A 407 -1.64 -16.67 3.27
N LEU A 408 -1.20 -15.69 2.49
CA LEU A 408 0.12 -15.68 1.85
C LEU A 408 1.24 -15.81 2.89
N THR A 409 1.15 -15.01 3.94
CA THR A 409 2.19 -14.92 4.97
C THR A 409 2.11 -16.02 6.02
N ALA A 410 0.91 -16.45 6.41
CA ALA A 410 0.70 -17.42 7.48
C ALA A 410 0.40 -18.85 7.01
N CYS A 411 0.09 -19.09 5.73
CA CYS A 411 -0.21 -20.43 5.21
C CYS A 411 0.69 -20.76 4.01
N VAL A 412 0.62 -19.95 2.95
CA VAL A 412 1.34 -20.24 1.70
C VAL A 412 2.86 -20.19 1.89
N SER A 413 3.35 -19.34 2.80
CA SER A 413 4.77 -19.30 3.16
C SER A 413 5.32 -20.66 3.64
N TYR A 414 4.51 -21.50 4.27
CA TYR A 414 4.92 -22.84 4.70
C TYR A 414 5.04 -23.80 3.51
N TYR A 415 4.20 -23.66 2.48
CA TYR A 415 4.38 -24.41 1.23
C TYR A 415 5.65 -23.94 0.48
N LEU A 416 5.92 -22.63 0.48
CA LEU A 416 7.06 -22.04 -0.22
C LEU A 416 8.40 -22.36 0.44
N TYR A 417 8.49 -22.20 1.77
CA TYR A 417 9.78 -22.21 2.49
C TYR A 417 9.88 -23.28 3.58
N GLY A 418 8.77 -23.95 3.90
CA GLY A 418 8.69 -24.94 4.96
C GLY A 418 8.59 -24.33 6.36
N GLY A 419 8.27 -25.20 7.30
CA GLY A 419 8.23 -24.92 8.72
C GLY A 419 9.47 -25.40 9.48
N TYR A 420 9.66 -24.89 10.68
CA TYR A 420 10.74 -25.26 11.58
C TYR A 420 10.22 -25.41 13.00
N PHE A 421 10.92 -26.21 13.80
CA PHE A 421 10.62 -26.34 15.21
C PHE A 421 11.87 -26.11 16.06
N THR A 422 11.65 -25.61 17.28
CA THR A 422 12.73 -25.32 18.21
C THR A 422 13.30 -26.63 18.79
N LYS A 423 14.62 -26.80 18.69
CA LYS A 423 15.34 -27.93 19.27
C LYS A 423 15.13 -27.97 20.78
N GLY A 424 14.60 -29.08 21.29
CA GLY A 424 14.37 -29.29 22.72
C GLY A 424 13.07 -28.68 23.27
N GLY A 425 12.13 -28.28 22.41
CA GLY A 425 10.79 -27.79 22.79
C GLY A 425 10.60 -26.29 22.59
N ALA A 426 9.34 -25.85 22.52
CA ALA A 426 8.98 -24.47 22.19
C ALA A 426 9.60 -23.43 23.15
N LEU A 427 9.74 -23.79 24.45
CA LEU A 427 10.32 -22.93 25.49
C LEU A 427 11.76 -22.51 25.20
N LYS A 428 12.54 -23.30 24.46
CA LYS A 428 13.96 -23.04 24.23
C LYS A 428 14.21 -21.73 23.47
N PHE A 429 13.29 -21.33 22.60
CA PHE A 429 13.41 -20.06 21.90
C PHE A 429 13.15 -18.90 22.84
N ALA A 430 12.10 -18.97 23.67
CA ALA A 430 11.82 -17.99 24.71
C ALA A 430 13.00 -17.86 25.70
N ASP A 431 13.59 -18.98 26.13
CA ASP A 431 14.79 -18.98 26.97
C ASP A 431 15.97 -18.25 26.33
N SER A 432 16.18 -18.41 25.01
CA SER A 432 17.26 -17.71 24.30
C SER A 432 17.06 -16.20 24.31
N LEU A 433 15.81 -15.73 24.16
CA LEU A 433 15.48 -14.30 24.21
C LEU A 433 15.65 -13.75 25.63
N ARG A 434 15.17 -14.47 26.65
CA ARG A 434 15.40 -14.11 28.06
C ARG A 434 16.89 -13.99 28.38
N LYS A 435 17.71 -14.96 27.98
CA LYS A 435 19.17 -14.90 28.18
C LYS A 435 19.79 -13.68 27.51
N THR A 436 19.31 -13.30 26.34
CA THR A 436 19.75 -12.07 25.66
C THR A 436 19.38 -10.83 26.46
N ILE A 437 18.16 -10.73 27.00
CA ILE A 437 17.73 -9.62 27.88
C ILE A 437 18.68 -9.50 29.07
N GLU A 438 18.87 -10.60 29.81
CA GLU A 438 19.69 -10.64 31.03
C GLU A 438 21.17 -10.36 30.73
N LYS A 439 21.69 -10.85 29.59
CA LYS A 439 23.06 -10.57 29.12
C LYS A 439 23.31 -9.06 28.94
N TYR A 440 22.31 -8.32 28.51
CA TYR A 440 22.41 -6.87 28.29
C TYR A 440 21.83 -6.05 29.47
N GLY A 441 21.72 -6.66 30.66
CA GLY A 441 21.37 -5.96 31.90
C GLY A 441 19.88 -5.71 32.12
N GLY A 442 19.00 -6.21 31.24
CA GLY A 442 17.57 -6.22 31.47
C GLY A 442 17.17 -7.28 32.50
N LYS A 443 15.96 -7.16 33.07
CA LYS A 443 15.40 -8.10 34.05
C LYS A 443 14.12 -8.74 33.54
N VAL A 444 13.93 -10.02 33.84
CA VAL A 444 12.67 -10.75 33.58
C VAL A 444 12.16 -11.33 34.90
N LEU A 445 11.04 -10.82 35.40
CA LEU A 445 10.44 -11.23 36.66
C LEU A 445 9.20 -12.07 36.42
N LEU A 446 9.15 -13.24 37.06
CA LEU A 446 8.05 -14.21 36.99
C LEU A 446 7.13 -14.07 38.21
N LYS A 447 5.88 -14.51 38.13
CA LYS A 447 4.86 -14.37 39.19
C LYS A 447 4.60 -12.90 39.60
N HIS A 448 4.73 -11.97 38.66
CA HIS A 448 4.45 -10.55 38.82
C HIS A 448 3.26 -10.17 37.96
N LYS A 449 2.08 -10.12 38.57
CA LYS A 449 0.84 -9.67 37.93
C LYS A 449 0.76 -8.15 38.04
N VAL A 450 0.53 -7.49 36.90
CA VAL A 450 0.36 -6.03 36.77
C VAL A 450 -1.12 -5.68 36.79
#